data_AF-A0A958RUS5-F1
#
_entry.id   AF-A0A958RUS5-F1
#
_cell.length_a   1.000
_cell.length_b   1.000
_cell.length_c   1.000
_cell.angle_alpha   90.00
_cell.angle_beta   90.00
_cell.angle_gamma   90.00
#
_symmetry.space_group_name_H-M   'P 1'
#
loop_
_entity.id
_entity.type
_entity.pdbx_description
1 polymer ?
#
loop_
_entity_poly.entity_id
_entity_poly.type
_entity_poly.pdbx_seq_one_letter_code
_entity_poly.pdbx_strand_id
1 'polypeptide(L)'
;MDMDNHASESNESKKDGFQGWENSKTLFSDQIPPFLRPDFDEKNEDLNFKRVGTYGLEYEIKKNRIVEKHGDLDSIRKKLGLSQRQICRELFVDPSAWSRWTKAGSDAPPHIYRTLDLLLSGGEAIEKRVEIRENPKFMRSQEALLMKLQTLMKWNRRWIVFSIGATLVALALLIFR
;
A
#
# COMPACT_ATOMS: atom_id res chain seq x y z
N MET A 1 -46.82 51.25 29.27
CA MET A 1 -45.82 52.04 28.53
C MET A 1 -44.58 51.19 28.47
N ASP A 2 -44.17 50.95 27.23
CA ASP A 2 -42.86 50.47 26.78
C ASP A 2 -42.41 49.06 27.16
N MET A 3 -41.76 48.27 26.30
CA MET A 3 -41.76 48.05 24.83
C MET A 3 -40.67 46.96 24.69
N ASP A 4 -41.02 45.87 23.99
CA ASP A 4 -40.18 45.05 23.12
C ASP A 4 -38.71 44.77 23.48
N ASN A 5 -38.37 43.49 23.71
CA ASN A 5 -37.15 42.90 23.17
C ASN A 5 -37.16 41.37 23.31
N HIS A 6 -37.70 40.68 22.30
CA HIS A 6 -37.34 39.30 22.02
C HIS A 6 -36.83 39.22 20.58
N ALA A 7 -35.50 39.24 20.46
CA ALA A 7 -34.78 39.01 19.23
C ALA A 7 -35.03 37.59 18.73
N SER A 8 -35.68 37.53 17.58
CA SER A 8 -35.83 36.38 16.69
C SER A 8 -34.56 36.20 15.86
N GLU A 9 -33.89 35.05 15.97
CA GLU A 9 -32.93 34.58 14.97
C GLU A 9 -32.94 33.05 14.92
N SER A 10 -33.90 32.51 14.17
CA SER A 10 -33.91 31.11 13.74
C SER A 10 -33.05 30.97 12.49
N ASN A 11 -31.89 30.33 12.64
CA ASN A 11 -31.01 29.94 11.54
C ASN A 11 -31.65 28.82 10.70
N GLU A 12 -32.33 29.22 9.62
CA GLU A 12 -32.88 28.31 8.61
C GLU A 12 -31.76 27.90 7.63
N SER A 13 -31.03 26.86 8.02
CA SER A 13 -30.05 26.19 7.17
C SER A 13 -30.77 25.37 6.10
N LYS A 14 -30.78 25.89 4.87
CA LYS A 14 -31.11 25.16 3.63
C LYS A 14 -30.26 23.89 3.53
N LYS A 15 -30.85 22.75 3.88
CA LYS A 15 -30.42 21.44 3.41
C LYS A 15 -31.25 21.12 2.18
N ASP A 16 -30.71 21.44 1.01
CA ASP A 16 -31.25 20.97 -0.26
C ASP A 16 -31.03 19.44 -0.29
N GLY A 17 -32.08 18.72 0.12
CA GLY A 17 -32.13 17.28 0.15
C GLY A 17 -32.04 16.73 -1.27
N PHE A 18 -30.91 16.08 -1.57
CA PHE A 18 -30.76 15.23 -2.74
C PHE A 18 -31.60 13.95 -2.56
N GLN A 19 -32.92 14.09 -2.74
CA GLN A 19 -33.95 13.05 -2.60
C GLN A 19 -34.09 12.19 -3.88
N GLY A 20 -32.97 11.87 -4.53
CA GLY A 20 -32.94 11.19 -5.83
C GLY A 20 -32.54 9.71 -5.82
N TRP A 21 -32.08 9.17 -4.68
CA TRP A 21 -31.52 7.81 -4.61
C TRP A 21 -32.52 6.75 -4.09
N GLU A 22 -33.56 7.13 -3.36
CA GLU A 22 -34.41 6.15 -2.66
C GLU A 22 -35.40 5.40 -3.56
N ASN A 23 -35.75 5.96 -4.73
CA ASN A 23 -36.70 5.34 -5.65
C ASN A 23 -36.09 4.27 -6.58
N SER A 24 -34.78 4.02 -6.55
CA SER A 24 -34.14 2.99 -7.38
C SER A 24 -34.03 1.62 -6.70
N LYS A 25 -34.24 1.54 -5.37
CA LYS A 25 -34.12 0.27 -4.62
C LYS A 25 -35.33 -0.65 -4.76
N THR A 26 -36.51 -0.13 -5.04
CA THR A 26 -37.74 -0.93 -5.11
C THR A 26 -37.99 -1.54 -6.48
N LEU A 27 -37.45 -0.97 -7.56
CA LEU A 27 -37.68 -1.50 -8.92
C LEU A 27 -36.93 -2.81 -9.22
N PHE A 28 -35.85 -3.12 -8.48
CA PHE A 28 -35.04 -4.33 -8.68
C PHE A 28 -35.34 -5.45 -7.66
N SER A 29 -36.08 -5.15 -6.60
CA SER A 29 -36.46 -6.09 -5.53
C SER A 29 -37.42 -7.18 -6.03
N ASP A 30 -38.32 -6.82 -6.94
CA ASP A 30 -39.48 -7.66 -7.26
C ASP A 30 -39.20 -8.70 -8.35
N GLN A 31 -38.05 -8.62 -9.03
CA GLN A 31 -37.62 -9.60 -10.04
C GLN A 31 -36.78 -10.75 -9.47
N ILE A 32 -36.44 -10.74 -8.18
CA ILE A 32 -35.70 -11.83 -7.56
C ILE A 32 -36.71 -12.90 -7.13
N PRO A 33 -36.65 -14.12 -7.70
CA PRO A 33 -37.59 -15.17 -7.35
C PRO A 33 -37.49 -15.48 -5.86
N PRO A 34 -38.60 -15.91 -5.21
CA PRO A 34 -38.68 -15.99 -3.74
C PRO A 34 -37.55 -16.79 -3.09
N PHE A 35 -36.99 -17.79 -3.78
CA PHE A 35 -35.90 -18.64 -3.28
C PHE A 35 -34.50 -18.00 -3.32
N LEU A 36 -34.34 -16.84 -3.98
CA LEU A 36 -33.09 -16.07 -4.04
C LEU A 36 -33.13 -14.81 -3.18
N ARG A 37 -34.20 -14.57 -2.43
CA ARG A 37 -34.21 -13.49 -1.43
C ARG A 37 -33.32 -13.95 -0.26
N PRO A 38 -32.24 -13.24 0.07
CA PRO A 38 -31.55 -13.50 1.31
C PRO A 38 -32.49 -13.11 2.44
N ASP A 39 -33.04 -14.11 3.15
CA ASP A 39 -33.86 -13.90 4.35
C ASP A 39 -33.00 -13.18 5.39
N PHE A 40 -33.13 -11.85 5.43
CA PHE A 40 -32.47 -10.99 6.39
C PHE A 40 -33.28 -10.98 7.69
N ASP A 41 -33.45 -12.15 8.29
CA ASP A 41 -34.00 -12.28 9.64
C ASP A 41 -32.95 -11.85 10.66
N GLU A 42 -33.22 -10.71 11.30
CA GLU A 42 -32.37 -9.95 12.22
C GLU A 42 -32.15 -10.64 13.60
N LYS A 43 -32.41 -11.94 13.72
CA LYS A 43 -32.30 -12.71 14.98
C LYS A 43 -31.53 -14.03 14.83
N ASN A 44 -30.44 -14.02 14.08
CA ASN A 44 -29.64 -15.21 13.83
C ASN A 44 -28.16 -15.00 14.20
N GLU A 45 -27.88 -14.66 15.47
CA GLU A 45 -26.50 -14.71 16.00
C GLU A 45 -25.96 -16.16 16.00
N ASP A 46 -26.84 -17.16 16.07
CA ASP A 46 -26.47 -18.58 16.15
C ASP A 46 -26.23 -19.23 14.77
N LEU A 47 -26.60 -18.57 13.66
CA LEU A 47 -26.39 -19.08 12.30
C LEU A 47 -25.12 -18.54 11.63
N ASN A 48 -24.28 -17.78 12.33
CA ASN A 48 -23.00 -17.38 11.77
C ASN A 48 -22.09 -18.60 11.48
N PHE A 49 -22.35 -19.74 12.14
CA PHE A 49 -21.69 -21.02 11.86
C PHE A 49 -22.10 -21.66 10.52
N LYS A 50 -23.30 -21.35 9.99
CA LYS A 50 -23.86 -22.04 8.82
C LYS A 50 -23.53 -21.36 7.48
N ARG A 51 -23.02 -20.11 7.51
CA ARG A 51 -22.59 -19.35 6.33
C ARG A 51 -21.09 -19.42 6.04
N VAL A 52 -20.28 -19.85 7.01
CA VAL A 52 -18.88 -20.19 6.76
C VAL A 52 -18.89 -21.57 6.12
N GLY A 53 -18.91 -21.63 4.79
CA GLY A 53 -18.75 -22.90 4.07
C GLY A 53 -17.55 -23.67 4.62
N THR A 54 -17.55 -24.99 4.52
CA THR A 54 -16.47 -25.90 5.00
C THR A 54 -15.06 -25.34 4.75
N TYR A 55 -14.86 -24.73 3.58
CA TYR A 55 -13.63 -24.02 3.21
C TYR A 55 -13.19 -22.94 4.21
N GLY A 56 -14.08 -22.05 4.64
CA GLY A 56 -13.73 -20.98 5.59
C GLY A 56 -13.27 -21.53 6.95
N LEU A 57 -13.88 -22.62 7.40
CA LEU A 57 -13.52 -23.27 8.66
C LEU A 57 -12.13 -23.92 8.58
N GLU A 58 -11.82 -24.58 7.45
CA GLU A 58 -10.46 -25.09 7.21
C GLU A 58 -9.40 -23.99 7.16
N TYR A 59 -9.73 -22.83 6.58
CA TYR A 59 -8.82 -21.69 6.50
C TYR A 59 -8.51 -21.12 7.89
N GLU A 60 -9.52 -20.96 8.75
CA GLU A 60 -9.31 -20.50 10.12
C GLU A 60 -8.54 -21.53 10.96
N ILE A 61 -8.81 -22.83 10.81
CA ILE A 61 -8.03 -23.88 11.50
C ILE A 61 -6.55 -23.81 11.09
N LYS A 62 -6.26 -23.70 9.79
CA LYS A 62 -4.88 -23.61 9.28
C LYS A 62 -4.18 -22.37 9.82
N LYS A 63 -4.87 -21.24 9.83
CA LYS A 63 -4.37 -19.99 10.41
C LYS A 63 -4.08 -20.15 11.90
N ASN A 64 -5.00 -20.70 12.68
CA ASN A 64 -4.81 -20.88 14.13
C ASN A 64 -3.59 -21.76 14.44
N ARG A 65 -3.36 -22.84 13.67
CA ARG A 65 -2.14 -23.65 13.82
C ARG A 65 -0.85 -22.86 13.57
N ILE A 66 -0.86 -21.94 12.59
CA ILE A 66 0.30 -21.08 12.29
C ILE A 66 0.51 -20.09 13.43
N VAL A 67 -0.57 -19.49 13.95
CA VAL A 67 -0.52 -18.55 15.08
C VAL A 67 -0.04 -19.26 16.34
N GLU A 68 -0.51 -20.47 16.64
CA GLU A 68 -0.02 -21.28 17.76
C GLU A 68 1.49 -21.58 17.64
N LYS A 69 1.96 -21.91 16.43
CA LYS A 69 3.35 -22.28 16.18
C LYS A 69 4.30 -21.07 16.19
N HIS A 70 3.90 -19.95 15.62
CA HIS A 70 4.78 -18.81 15.36
C HIS A 70 4.44 -17.54 16.14
N GLY A 71 3.26 -17.46 16.72
CA GLY A 71 2.71 -16.29 17.40
C GLY A 71 1.99 -15.32 16.46
N ASP A 72 1.73 -14.11 16.97
CA ASP A 72 1.06 -13.04 16.24
C ASP A 72 1.82 -12.56 14.99
N LEU A 73 1.12 -11.85 14.11
CA LEU A 73 1.66 -11.26 12.89
C LEU A 73 2.96 -10.46 13.11
N ASP A 74 3.00 -9.63 14.17
CA ASP A 74 4.16 -8.80 14.48
C ASP A 74 5.33 -9.61 15.06
N SER A 75 5.01 -10.70 15.77
CA SER A 75 5.99 -11.67 16.27
C SER A 75 6.67 -12.41 15.13
N ILE A 76 5.90 -12.83 14.12
CA ILE A 76 6.42 -13.47 12.90
C ILE A 76 7.35 -12.50 12.14
N ARG A 77 6.93 -11.25 11.96
CA ARG A 77 7.75 -10.21 11.33
C ARG A 77 9.08 -10.00 12.07
N LYS A 78 9.05 -9.94 13.40
CA LYS A 78 10.27 -9.81 14.23
C LYS A 78 11.19 -11.03 14.08
N LYS A 79 10.63 -12.25 14.02
CA LYS A 79 11.40 -13.47 13.75
C LYS A 79 12.09 -13.45 12.38
N LEU A 80 11.47 -12.86 11.38
CA LEU A 80 12.07 -12.66 10.06
C LEU A 80 13.11 -11.53 10.01
N GLY A 81 13.27 -10.75 11.07
CA GLY A 81 14.19 -9.60 11.09
C GLY A 81 13.78 -8.45 10.16
N LEU A 82 12.53 -8.44 9.67
CA LEU A 82 12.08 -7.46 8.67
C LEU A 82 11.40 -6.25 9.32
N SER A 83 11.68 -5.06 8.78
CA SER A 83 10.86 -3.88 9.06
C SER A 83 9.46 -4.03 8.47
N GLN A 84 8.50 -3.26 9.00
CA GLN A 84 7.13 -3.25 8.47
C GLN A 84 7.08 -2.95 6.96
N ARG A 85 7.86 -1.97 6.49
CA ARG A 85 7.90 -1.63 5.06
C ARG A 85 8.52 -2.76 4.22
N GLN A 86 9.50 -3.48 4.74
CA GLN A 86 10.09 -4.63 4.05
C GLN A 86 9.10 -5.77 3.92
N ILE A 87 8.45 -6.18 5.01
CA ILE A 87 7.48 -7.29 4.96
C ILE A 87 6.27 -6.95 4.06
N CYS A 88 5.81 -5.71 4.07
CA CYS A 88 4.74 -5.26 3.17
C CYS A 88 5.13 -5.39 1.69
N ARG A 89 6.40 -5.10 1.34
CA ARG A 89 6.90 -5.30 -0.02
C ARG A 89 6.98 -6.77 -0.40
N GLU A 90 7.49 -7.62 0.49
CA GLU A 90 7.59 -9.07 0.24
C GLU A 90 6.21 -9.73 0.09
N LEU A 91 5.22 -9.26 0.85
CA LEU A 91 3.85 -9.75 0.78
C LEU A 91 3.01 -9.08 -0.31
N PHE A 92 3.54 -8.05 -0.99
CA PHE A 92 2.80 -7.20 -1.93
C PHE A 92 1.51 -6.59 -1.33
N VAL A 93 1.60 -6.13 -0.08
CA VAL A 93 0.48 -5.53 0.67
C VAL A 93 0.78 -4.08 0.99
N ASP A 94 -0.25 -3.24 1.03
CA ASP A 94 -0.11 -1.83 1.45
C ASP A 94 0.22 -1.69 2.95
N PRO A 95 1.11 -0.78 3.37
CA PRO A 95 1.44 -0.58 4.78
C PRO A 95 0.23 -0.27 5.66
N SER A 96 -0.81 0.38 5.12
CA SER A 96 -2.04 0.65 5.87
C SER A 96 -2.79 -0.63 6.24
N ALA A 97 -2.80 -1.64 5.36
CA ALA A 97 -3.43 -2.92 5.64
C ALA A 97 -2.69 -3.67 6.76
N TRP A 98 -1.35 -3.65 6.74
CA TRP A 98 -0.55 -4.21 7.83
C TRP A 98 -0.82 -3.52 9.17
N SER A 99 -0.83 -2.18 9.17
CA SER A 99 -1.15 -1.39 10.37
C SER A 99 -2.58 -1.63 10.85
N ARG A 100 -3.50 -2.00 9.96
CA ARG A 100 -4.84 -2.41 10.35
C ARG A 100 -4.78 -3.76 11.05
N TRP A 101 -4.25 -4.80 10.42
CA TRP A 101 -4.20 -6.17 10.97
C TRP A 101 -3.43 -6.33 12.28
N THR A 102 -2.52 -5.41 12.58
CA THR A 102 -1.75 -5.42 13.83
C THR A 102 -2.46 -4.70 14.99
N LYS A 103 -3.62 -4.05 14.76
CA LYS A 103 -4.42 -3.47 15.83
C LYS A 103 -5.18 -4.54 16.59
N ALA A 104 -5.29 -4.34 17.91
CA ALA A 104 -6.08 -5.20 18.78
C ALA A 104 -7.52 -5.37 18.27
N GLY A 105 -7.99 -6.62 18.20
CA GLY A 105 -9.34 -6.96 17.74
C GLY A 105 -9.49 -7.02 16.21
N SER A 106 -8.42 -6.82 15.45
CA SER A 106 -8.40 -7.09 14.02
C SER A 106 -7.37 -8.15 13.69
N ASP A 107 -7.59 -8.88 12.60
CA ASP A 107 -6.72 -9.97 12.22
C ASP A 107 -6.44 -9.93 10.72
N ALA A 108 -5.30 -10.49 10.32
CA ALA A 108 -4.96 -10.64 8.93
C ALA A 108 -5.73 -11.80 8.30
N PRO A 109 -5.99 -11.74 6.98
CA PRO A 109 -6.54 -12.87 6.26
C PRO A 109 -5.67 -14.13 6.38
N PRO A 110 -6.25 -15.33 6.41
CA PRO A 110 -5.52 -16.61 6.55
C PRO A 110 -4.39 -16.80 5.53
N HIS A 111 -4.57 -16.32 4.30
CA HIS A 111 -3.54 -16.44 3.26
C HIS A 111 -2.26 -15.65 3.60
N ILE A 112 -2.36 -14.56 4.36
CA ILE A 112 -1.19 -13.79 4.81
C ILE A 112 -0.35 -14.63 5.78
N TYR A 113 -0.99 -15.27 6.75
CA TYR A 113 -0.31 -16.18 7.68
C TYR A 113 0.37 -17.34 6.96
N ARG A 114 -0.29 -17.92 5.94
CA ARG A 114 0.30 -18.98 5.12
C ARG A 114 1.56 -18.51 4.39
N THR A 115 1.53 -17.33 3.77
CA THR A 115 2.71 -16.77 3.10
C THR A 115 3.83 -16.49 4.08
N LEU A 116 3.51 -15.98 5.27
CA LEU A 116 4.48 -15.75 6.34
C LEU A 116 5.14 -17.05 6.84
N ASP A 117 4.38 -18.14 6.98
CA ASP A 117 4.90 -19.46 7.35
C ASP A 117 5.83 -20.03 6.26
N LEU A 118 5.48 -19.83 4.99
CA LEU A 118 6.35 -20.17 3.86
C LEU A 118 7.65 -19.35 3.85
N LEU A 119 7.55 -18.04 4.13
CA LEU A 119 8.73 -17.16 4.22
C LEU A 119 9.64 -17.56 5.38
N LEU A 120 9.09 -17.96 6.52
CA LEU A 120 9.87 -18.49 7.64
C LEU A 120 10.55 -19.82 7.28
N SER A 121 9.82 -20.71 6.61
CA SER A 121 10.34 -22.02 6.22
C SER A 121 11.41 -21.93 5.12
N GLY A 122 11.33 -20.92 4.24
CA GLY A 122 12.34 -20.62 3.22
C GLY A 122 13.35 -19.54 3.62
N GLY A 123 13.29 -19.06 4.86
CA GLY A 123 13.87 -17.79 5.32
C GLY A 123 15.39 -17.69 5.33
N GLU A 124 16.12 -18.81 5.30
CA GLU A 124 17.59 -18.80 5.21
C GLU A 124 18.11 -18.06 3.97
N ALA A 125 17.31 -17.98 2.90
CA ALA A 125 17.68 -17.27 1.68
C ALA A 125 17.40 -15.76 1.75
N ILE A 126 16.59 -15.28 2.70
CA ILE A 126 16.12 -13.88 2.78
C ILE A 126 17.12 -13.02 3.56
N GLU A 127 17.66 -13.51 4.69
CA GLU A 127 18.70 -12.79 5.45
C GLU A 127 19.89 -12.41 4.56
N LYS A 128 20.35 -13.35 3.73
CA LYS A 128 21.42 -13.11 2.74
C LYS A 128 21.08 -12.03 1.72
N ARG A 129 19.80 -11.85 1.36
CA ARG A 129 19.36 -10.83 0.39
C ARG A 129 19.19 -9.45 1.02
N VAL A 130 18.76 -9.39 2.28
CA VAL A 130 18.63 -8.13 3.03
C VAL A 130 20.01 -7.52 3.28
N GLU A 131 20.99 -8.33 3.67
CA GLU A 131 22.37 -7.88 3.91
C GLU A 131 23.02 -7.28 2.65
N ILE A 132 22.72 -7.82 1.45
CA ILE A 132 23.20 -7.27 0.17
C ILE A 132 22.60 -5.88 -0.10
N ARG A 133 21.36 -5.62 0.32
CA ARG A 133 20.66 -4.35 0.05
C ARG A 133 21.08 -3.24 1.02
N GLU A 134 21.44 -3.58 2.25
CA GLU A 134 21.84 -2.61 3.27
C GLU A 134 23.36 -2.39 3.35
N ASN A 135 24.17 -3.06 2.53
CA ASN A 135 25.62 -2.88 2.56
C ASN A 135 26.03 -1.48 2.05
N PRO A 136 26.47 -0.56 2.93
CA PRO A 136 26.77 0.83 2.55
C PRO A 136 27.98 0.92 1.61
N LYS A 137 28.78 -0.15 1.49
CA LYS A 137 29.92 -0.20 0.56
C LYS A 137 29.46 -0.16 -0.90
N PHE A 138 28.32 -0.74 -1.24
CA PHE A 138 27.82 -0.73 -2.62
C PHE A 138 27.33 0.66 -3.04
N MET A 139 26.62 1.37 -2.15
CA MET A 139 26.17 2.74 -2.41
C MET A 139 27.35 3.72 -2.55
N ARG A 140 28.36 3.62 -1.68
CA ARG A 140 29.58 4.43 -1.81
C ARG A 140 30.33 4.17 -3.13
N SER A 141 30.30 2.92 -3.62
CA SER A 141 30.88 2.57 -4.92
C SER A 141 30.11 3.21 -6.09
N GLN A 142 28.77 3.24 -6.03
CA GLN A 142 27.94 3.89 -7.04
C GLN A 142 28.14 5.41 -7.05
N GLU A 143 28.18 6.04 -5.87
CA GLU A 143 28.47 7.47 -5.72
C GLU A 143 29.87 7.84 -6.26
N ALA A 144 30.87 6.98 -6.01
CA ALA A 144 32.22 7.17 -6.54
C ALA A 144 32.25 7.07 -8.08
N LEU A 145 31.47 6.17 -8.68
CA LEU A 145 31.34 6.06 -10.13
C LEU A 145 30.62 7.27 -10.74
N LEU A 146 29.54 7.75 -10.10
CA LEU A 146 28.84 8.96 -10.53
C LEU A 146 29.76 10.20 -10.45
N MET A 147 30.59 10.30 -9.40
CA MET A 147 31.61 11.35 -9.26
C MET A 147 32.69 11.26 -10.35
N LYS A 148 33.14 10.06 -10.71
CA LYS A 148 34.08 9.86 -11.84
C LYS A 148 33.45 10.24 -13.19
N LEU A 149 32.19 9.91 -13.41
CA LEU A 149 31.49 10.27 -14.64
C LEU A 149 31.25 11.79 -14.74
N GLN A 150 30.90 12.45 -13.63
CA GLN A 150 30.77 13.91 -13.61
C GLN A 150 32.09 14.63 -13.88
N THR A 151 33.21 14.12 -13.36
CA THR A 151 34.53 14.70 -13.61
C THR A 151 34.97 14.49 -15.07
N LEU A 152 34.71 13.32 -15.66
CA LEU A 152 34.94 13.05 -17.08
C LEU A 152 34.09 13.94 -18.00
N MET A 153 32.81 14.13 -17.67
CA MET A 153 31.93 15.02 -18.44
C MET A 153 32.40 16.49 -18.41
N LYS A 154 32.91 16.98 -17.28
CA LYS A 154 33.48 18.34 -17.18
C LYS A 154 34.71 18.53 -18.07
N TRP A 155 35.54 17.50 -18.19
CA TRP A 155 36.70 17.52 -19.08
C TRP A 155 36.29 17.56 -20.55
N ASN A 156 35.32 16.74 -20.96
CA ASN A 156 34.90 16.69 -22.36
C ASN A 156 34.25 18.00 -22.85
N ARG A 157 33.53 18.70 -21.96
CA ARG A 157 32.92 20.00 -22.27
C ARG A 157 33.95 21.09 -22.60
N ARG A 158 35.14 21.05 -21.98
CA ARG A 158 36.23 21.98 -22.31
C ARG A 158 36.82 21.70 -23.69
N TRP A 159 37.07 20.44 -24.02
CA TRP A 159 37.63 20.05 -25.32
C TRP A 159 36.68 20.37 -26.49
N ILE A 160 35.37 20.20 -26.30
CA ILE A 160 34.37 20.55 -27.32
C ILE A 160 34.39 22.07 -27.61
N VAL A 161 34.44 22.91 -26.58
CA VAL A 161 34.49 24.38 -26.75
C VAL A 161 35.78 24.81 -27.45
N PHE A 162 36.93 24.20 -27.10
CA PHE A 162 38.20 24.46 -27.79
C PHE A 162 38.19 24.02 -29.25
N SER A 163 37.63 22.84 -29.55
CA SER A 163 37.53 22.33 -30.92
C SER A 163 36.65 23.20 -31.81
N ILE A 164 35.50 23.66 -31.30
CA ILE A 164 34.58 24.53 -32.05
C ILE A 164 35.21 25.92 -32.26
N GLY A 165 35.91 26.45 -31.27
CA GLY A 165 36.64 27.71 -31.41
C GLY A 165 37.72 27.63 -32.49
N ALA A 166 38.51 26.54 -32.51
CA ALA A 166 39.57 26.35 -33.50
C ALA A 166 39.03 26.22 -34.94
N THR A 167 37.90 25.53 -35.15
CA THR A 167 37.30 25.41 -36.49
C THR A 167 36.71 26.72 -36.97
N LEU A 168 36.06 27.51 -36.10
CA LEU A 168 35.53 28.83 -36.45
C LEU A 168 36.65 29.82 -36.81
N VAL A 169 37.78 29.80 -36.10
CA VAL A 169 38.94 30.64 -36.42
C VAL A 169 39.57 30.23 -37.75
N ALA A 170 39.74 28.94 -38.02
CA ALA A 170 40.27 28.45 -39.29
C ALA A 170 39.36 28.84 -40.47
N LEU A 171 38.05 28.77 -40.29
CA LEU A 171 37.06 29.15 -41.30
C LEU A 171 37.05 30.66 -41.56
N ALA A 172 37.20 31.47 -40.52
CA ALA A 172 37.31 32.92 -40.65
C ALA A 172 38.56 33.34 -41.43
N LEU A 173 39.71 32.69 -41.17
CA LEU A 173 40.96 32.95 -41.90
C LEU A 173 40.87 32.54 -43.38
N LEU A 174 40.04 31.55 -43.72
CA LEU A 174 39.84 31.08 -45.09
C LEU A 174 38.96 32.04 -45.90
N ILE A 175 38.01 32.71 -45.26
CA ILE A 175 37.12 33.71 -45.90
C ILE A 175 37.84 35.05 -46.14
N PHE A 176 38.78 35.43 -45.26
CA PHE A 176 39.51 36.71 -45.33
C PHE A 176 40.82 36.66 -46.15
N ARG A 177 41.10 35.54 -46.82
CA ARG A 177 42.29 35.33 -47.63
C ARG A 177 41.95 35.31 -49.12
#